data_AF-A0A2P0QJH3-F1
#
_entry.id   AF-A0A2P0QJH3-F1
#
_cell.length_a   1.000
_cell.length_b   1.000
_cell.length_c   1.000
_cell.angle_alpha   90.00
_cell.angle_beta   90.00
_cell.angle_gamma   90.00
#
_symmetry.space_group_name_H-M   'P 1'
#
loop_
_entity.id
_entity.type
_entity.pdbx_description
1 polymer ?
#
loop_
_entity_poly.entity_id
_entity_poly.type
_entity_poly.pdbx_seq_one_letter_code
_entity_poly.pdbx_strand_id
1 'polypeptide(L)'
;MSTPYYIPETNVPLPPKSAEVITTACDYCIVACGYKVYRWPVAGGHDGGPKAEENAFNTDFPVETLGPWVAPNQHNIVLHNGEPHHVVIIPDKDTKFVNTDGDSSLRGGCIAQKCYNPQTPTRDRLKSPMMRIYGILQPVP
;
A
#
# COMPACT_ATOMS: atom_id res chain seq x y z
N MET A 1 -1.14 29.99 15.07
CA MET A 1 -0.57 28.65 14.78
C MET A 1 -1.39 28.04 13.67
N SER A 2 -0.78 27.69 12.54
CA SER A 2 -1.48 27.05 11.42
C SER A 2 -1.78 25.59 11.77
N THR A 3 -3.05 25.19 11.74
CA THR A 3 -3.43 23.78 11.85
C THR A 3 -2.81 23.02 10.67
N PRO A 4 -2.00 21.97 10.90
CA PRO A 4 -1.43 21.19 9.80
C PRO A 4 -2.56 20.55 9.00
N TYR A 5 -2.48 20.70 7.67
CA TYR A 5 -3.45 20.12 6.73
C TYR A 5 -3.46 18.58 6.77
N TYR A 6 -2.37 17.96 7.22
CA TYR A 6 -2.20 16.51 7.34
C TYR A 6 -1.29 16.17 8.53
N ILE A 7 -1.71 15.20 9.35
CA ILE A 7 -0.89 14.61 10.41
C ILE A 7 -0.67 13.15 9.99
N PRO A 8 0.57 12.72 9.71
CA PRO A 8 0.83 11.35 9.31
C PRO A 8 0.54 10.38 10.44
N GLU A 9 -0.01 9.21 10.09
CA GLU A 9 -0.12 8.09 11.00
C GLU A 9 1.26 7.73 11.55
N THR A 10 1.37 7.61 12.86
CA THR A 10 2.64 7.28 13.53
C THR A 10 2.82 5.79 13.74
N ASN A 11 1.80 4.98 13.45
CA ASN A 11 1.82 3.54 13.59
C ASN A 11 1.25 2.89 12.33
N VAL A 12 2.04 2.03 11.71
CA VAL A 12 1.67 1.28 10.51
C VAL A 12 1.84 -0.19 10.84
N PRO A 13 0.83 -1.04 10.58
CA PRO A 13 0.92 -2.44 10.96
C PRO A 13 1.99 -3.15 10.14
N LEU A 14 2.76 -4.00 10.81
CA LEU A 14 3.71 -4.88 10.13
C LEU A 14 2.94 -6.02 9.45
N PRO A 15 3.32 -6.44 8.24
CA PRO A 15 2.74 -7.63 7.63
C PRO A 15 3.09 -8.87 8.47
N PRO A 16 2.12 -9.73 8.82
CA PRO A 16 2.39 -11.00 9.51
C PRO A 16 3.08 -12.00 8.58
N LYS A 17 3.70 -13.05 9.14
CA LYS A 17 4.27 -14.17 8.37
C LYS A 17 3.28 -14.85 7.42
N SER A 18 2.00 -14.85 7.80
CA SER A 18 0.91 -15.45 7.03
C SER A 18 0.36 -14.54 5.93
N ALA A 19 0.88 -13.32 5.79
CA ALA A 19 0.44 -12.41 4.73
C ALA A 19 0.71 -13.03 3.36
N GLU A 20 -0.27 -12.90 2.47
CA GLU A 20 -0.09 -13.23 1.07
C GLU A 20 0.92 -12.26 0.44
N VAL A 21 1.87 -12.79 -0.33
CA VAL A 21 2.89 -11.99 -1.01
C VAL A 21 2.65 -12.04 -2.51
N ILE A 22 2.41 -10.87 -3.09
CA ILE A 22 2.18 -10.69 -4.53
C ILE A 22 3.31 -9.82 -5.07
N THR A 23 3.81 -10.13 -6.26
CA THR A 23 4.79 -9.28 -6.94
C THR A 23 4.10 -8.39 -7.97
N THR A 24 4.57 -7.16 -8.10
CA THR A 24 4.09 -6.21 -9.12
C THR A 24 5.21 -5.29 -9.56
N ALA A 25 5.04 -4.68 -10.74
CA ALA A 25 5.85 -3.55 -11.15
C ALA A 25 5.23 -2.23 -10.68
N CYS A 26 6.03 -1.17 -10.66
CA CYS A 26 5.61 0.19 -10.41
C CYS A 26 4.66 0.68 -11.51
N ASP A 27 3.54 1.26 -11.11
CA ASP A 27 2.47 1.69 -12.02
C ASP A 27 2.73 2.98 -12.80
N TYR A 28 3.87 3.62 -12.56
CA TYR A 28 4.12 5.00 -13.00
C TYR A 28 5.07 5.06 -14.20
N CYS A 29 6.34 5.42 -13.98
CA CYS A 29 7.26 5.68 -15.07
C CYS A 29 7.79 4.40 -15.73
N ILE A 30 8.34 4.57 -16.93
CA ILE A 30 8.92 3.50 -17.76
C ILE A 30 9.96 2.61 -17.08
N VAL A 31 10.59 3.09 -15.99
CA VAL A 31 11.55 2.31 -15.21
C VAL A 31 10.93 1.01 -14.69
N ALA A 32 9.64 1.03 -14.31
CA ALA A 32 8.92 -0.17 -13.86
C ALA A 32 9.61 -0.94 -12.72
N CYS A 33 10.07 -0.23 -11.69
CA CYS A 33 10.66 -0.78 -10.47
C CYS A 33 9.82 -1.95 -9.90
N GLY A 34 10.47 -2.98 -9.38
CA GLY A 34 9.83 -4.13 -8.74
C GLY A 34 9.36 -3.82 -7.31
N TYR A 35 8.18 -4.33 -6.97
CA TYR A 35 7.51 -4.18 -5.69
C TYR A 35 6.94 -5.51 -5.19
N LYS A 36 6.82 -5.62 -3.87
CA LYS A 36 6.02 -6.63 -3.19
C LYS A 36 4.81 -6.00 -2.55
N VAL A 37 3.69 -6.69 -2.66
CA VAL A 37 2.43 -6.41 -1.97
C VAL A 37 2.23 -7.50 -0.93
N TYR A 38 2.21 -7.10 0.34
CA TYR A 38 1.80 -7.96 1.44
C TYR A 38 0.32 -7.68 1.72
N ARG A 39 -0.51 -8.72 1.71
CA ARG A 39 -1.96 -8.60 1.92
C ARG A 39 -2.44 -9.56 3.00
N TRP A 40 -3.23 -9.06 3.95
CA TRP A 40 -3.85 -9.87 5.00
C TRP A 40 -5.21 -9.29 5.42
N PRO A 41 -6.16 -10.11 5.89
CA PRO A 41 -7.49 -9.64 6.25
C PRO A 41 -7.44 -8.70 7.46
N VAL A 42 -8.32 -7.69 7.48
CA VAL A 42 -8.51 -6.84 8.67
C VAL A 42 -9.29 -7.60 9.74
N ALA A 43 -10.37 -8.27 9.35
CA ALA A 43 -11.20 -9.05 10.25
C ALA A 43 -10.58 -10.44 10.48
N GLY A 44 -10.31 -10.79 11.74
CA GLY A 44 -9.73 -12.09 12.10
C GLY A 44 -8.27 -12.30 11.66
N GLY A 45 -7.68 -11.31 10.98
CA GLY A 45 -6.24 -11.25 10.76
C GLY A 45 -5.50 -10.74 11.99
N HIS A 46 -4.23 -11.08 12.08
CA HIS A 46 -3.33 -10.57 13.10
C HIS A 46 -2.20 -9.83 12.41
N ASP A 47 -1.92 -8.61 12.86
CA ASP A 47 -0.75 -7.87 12.41
C ASP A 47 0.53 -8.58 12.85
N GLY A 48 1.60 -8.37 12.10
CA GLY A 48 2.92 -8.84 12.46
C GLY A 48 3.46 -8.14 13.71
N GLY A 49 4.27 -8.87 14.45
CA GLY A 49 4.97 -8.36 15.64
C GLY A 49 6.40 -7.93 15.34
N PRO A 50 7.06 -7.26 16.30
CA PRO A 50 8.42 -6.75 16.13
C PRO A 50 9.47 -7.86 16.01
N LYS A 51 9.22 -9.09 16.45
CA LYS A 51 10.21 -10.17 16.38
C LYS A 51 10.26 -10.81 15.00
N ALA A 52 11.43 -11.34 14.63
CA ALA A 52 11.66 -11.96 13.32
C ALA A 52 10.69 -13.10 12.99
N GLU A 53 10.21 -13.85 13.97
CA GLU A 53 9.22 -14.91 13.81
C GLU A 53 7.78 -14.40 13.64
N GLU A 54 7.52 -13.13 13.91
CA GLU A 54 6.18 -12.54 13.95
C GLU A 54 5.85 -11.71 12.70
N ASN A 55 6.83 -11.25 11.92
CA ASN A 55 6.62 -10.40 10.73
C ASN A 55 7.14 -11.00 9.42
N ALA A 56 6.56 -10.58 8.29
CA ALA A 56 6.91 -11.08 6.96
C ALA A 56 8.33 -10.72 6.49
N PHE A 57 9.01 -9.79 7.17
CA PHE A 57 10.39 -9.40 6.85
C PHE A 57 11.45 -10.29 7.49
N ASN A 58 11.05 -11.24 8.35
CA ASN A 58 11.96 -12.15 9.05
C ASN A 58 13.06 -11.41 9.83
N THR A 59 12.73 -10.25 10.41
CA THR A 59 13.71 -9.35 11.05
C THR A 59 13.21 -8.89 12.41
N ASP A 60 14.12 -8.73 13.38
CA ASP A 60 13.83 -8.10 14.67
C ASP A 60 13.83 -6.57 14.55
N PHE A 61 12.73 -5.95 14.97
CA PHE A 61 12.59 -4.50 15.08
C PHE A 61 12.95 -4.02 16.50
N PRO A 62 13.62 -2.86 16.66
CA PRO A 62 13.97 -1.90 15.61
C PRO A 62 15.12 -2.37 14.73
N VAL A 63 15.12 -1.91 13.48
CA VAL A 63 16.16 -2.23 12.49
C VAL A 63 17.15 -1.08 12.34
N GLU A 64 18.33 -1.39 11.81
CA GLU A 64 19.35 -0.41 11.43
C GLU A 64 18.86 0.53 10.32
N THR A 65 19.62 1.61 10.10
CA THR A 65 19.34 2.57 9.02
C THR A 65 19.28 1.86 7.66
N LEU A 66 18.30 2.20 6.82
CA LEU A 66 17.98 1.52 5.56
C LEU A 66 17.51 0.06 5.71
N GLY A 67 17.22 -0.41 6.92
CA GLY A 67 16.57 -1.69 7.19
C GLY A 67 15.14 -1.78 6.62
N PRO A 68 14.50 -2.96 6.66
CA PRO A 68 13.10 -3.12 6.26
C PRO A 68 12.18 -2.32 7.19
N TRP A 69 11.30 -1.51 6.64
CA TRP A 69 10.36 -0.64 7.35
C TRP A 69 9.12 -0.45 6.48
N VAL A 70 7.96 -0.19 7.08
CA VAL A 70 6.74 0.21 6.37
C VAL A 70 6.41 1.68 6.64
N ALA A 71 6.48 2.52 5.61
CA ALA A 71 6.10 3.93 5.72
C ALA A 71 4.57 4.08 5.68
N PRO A 72 4.00 5.14 6.29
CA PRO A 72 2.56 5.39 6.21
C PRO A 72 2.02 5.42 4.76
N ASN A 73 2.81 5.96 3.83
CA ASN A 73 2.46 6.02 2.41
C ASN A 73 2.50 4.64 1.69
N GLN A 74 3.04 3.62 2.34
CA GLN A 74 3.14 2.26 1.80
C GLN A 74 2.03 1.35 2.32
N HIS A 75 1.14 1.85 3.19
CA HIS A 75 0.01 1.09 3.73
C HIS A 75 -1.34 1.64 3.24
N ASN A 76 -2.32 0.74 3.08
CA ASN A 76 -3.73 1.10 2.90
C ASN A 76 -4.61 -0.09 3.35
N ILE A 77 -5.92 0.14 3.45
CA ILE A 77 -6.94 -0.91 3.52
C ILE A 77 -7.70 -0.92 2.19
N VAL A 78 -7.78 -2.08 1.55
CA VAL A 78 -8.48 -2.28 0.27
C VAL A 78 -9.51 -3.40 0.40
N LEU A 79 -10.43 -3.50 -0.56
CA LEU A 79 -11.33 -4.64 -0.64
C LEU A 79 -10.70 -5.74 -1.49
N HIS A 80 -10.63 -6.96 -0.95
CA HIS A 80 -10.31 -8.17 -1.68
C HIS A 80 -11.43 -9.18 -1.46
N ASN A 81 -12.03 -9.66 -2.56
CA ASN A 81 -13.20 -10.55 -2.54
C ASN A 81 -14.37 -10.02 -1.66
N GLY A 82 -14.56 -8.70 -1.65
CA GLY A 82 -15.59 -8.04 -0.85
C GLY A 82 -15.19 -7.72 0.59
N GLU A 83 -14.07 -8.25 1.07
CA GLU A 83 -13.64 -8.11 2.46
C GLU A 83 -12.48 -7.11 2.63
N PRO A 84 -12.45 -6.30 3.70
CA PRO A 84 -11.34 -5.40 3.99
C PRO A 84 -10.04 -6.16 4.27
N HIS A 85 -8.98 -5.78 3.59
CA HIS A 85 -7.63 -6.31 3.77
C HIS A 85 -6.65 -5.17 3.93
N HIS A 86 -5.70 -5.32 4.84
CA HIS A 86 -4.50 -4.52 4.84
C HIS A 86 -3.68 -4.84 3.59
N VAL A 87 -3.07 -3.80 3.03
CA VAL A 87 -2.03 -3.93 2.00
C VAL A 87 -0.84 -3.08 2.38
N VAL A 88 0.34 -3.70 2.28
CA VAL A 88 1.63 -3.01 2.35
C VAL A 88 2.32 -3.19 1.02
N ILE A 89 2.60 -2.09 0.33
CA ILE A 89 3.23 -2.08 -1.00
C ILE A 89 4.60 -1.40 -0.88
N ILE A 90 5.65 -2.21 -0.91
CA ILE A 90 7.03 -1.76 -0.69
C ILE A 90 7.92 -2.18 -1.85
N PRO A 91 8.97 -1.40 -2.19
CA PRO A 91 9.93 -1.80 -3.20
C PRO A 91 10.59 -3.13 -2.82
N ASP A 92 10.76 -3.99 -3.81
CA ASP A 92 11.28 -5.33 -3.57
C ASP A 92 12.81 -5.30 -3.40
N LYS A 93 13.28 -5.49 -2.16
CA LYS A 93 14.72 -5.59 -1.86
C LYS A 93 15.39 -6.83 -2.46
N ASP A 94 14.63 -7.86 -2.79
CA ASP A 94 15.15 -9.09 -3.40
C ASP A 94 15.23 -8.99 -4.93
N THR A 95 14.78 -7.87 -5.53
CA THR A 95 14.83 -7.70 -6.98
C THR A 95 16.27 -7.67 -7.48
N LYS A 96 16.54 -8.44 -8.54
CA LYS A 96 17.87 -8.50 -9.17
C LYS A 96 18.06 -7.45 -10.26
N PHE A 97 16.98 -6.77 -10.66
CA PHE A 97 16.96 -5.86 -11.80
C PHE A 97 16.14 -4.60 -11.49
N VAL A 98 16.41 -3.53 -12.24
CA VAL A 98 15.70 -2.24 -12.21
C VAL A 98 15.99 -1.36 -10.99
N ASN A 99 15.44 -1.69 -9.82
CA ASN A 99 15.66 -0.97 -8.55
C ASN A 99 16.36 -1.90 -7.56
N THR A 100 17.59 -2.26 -7.90
CA THR A 100 18.47 -3.05 -7.03
C THR A 100 18.50 -2.42 -5.64
N ASP A 101 18.55 -3.26 -4.60
CA ASP A 101 18.53 -2.86 -3.18
C ASP A 101 17.18 -2.29 -2.68
N GLY A 102 16.14 -2.30 -3.52
CA GLY A 102 14.78 -1.95 -3.12
C GLY A 102 14.56 -0.44 -2.97
N ASP A 103 15.15 0.36 -3.85
CA ASP A 103 14.86 1.79 -3.92
C ASP A 103 13.46 2.08 -4.48
N SER A 104 12.91 3.23 -4.11
CA SER A 104 11.64 3.74 -4.65
C SER A 104 11.68 5.24 -4.93
N SER A 105 11.07 5.64 -6.04
CA SER A 105 10.73 7.06 -6.24
C SER A 105 9.54 7.46 -5.36
N LEU A 106 9.36 8.76 -5.08
CA LEU A 106 8.20 9.25 -4.33
C LEU A 106 6.85 8.80 -4.93
N ARG A 107 6.78 8.65 -6.26
CA ARG A 107 5.58 8.14 -6.95
C ARG A 107 5.33 6.68 -6.58
N GLY A 108 6.36 5.84 -6.74
CA GLY A 108 6.28 4.41 -6.49
C GLY A 108 6.14 4.06 -5.00
N GLY A 109 6.81 4.78 -4.11
CA GLY A 109 6.69 4.60 -2.65
C GLY A 109 5.30 4.95 -2.10
N CYS A 110 4.43 5.56 -2.92
CA CYS A 110 3.05 5.92 -2.57
C CYS A 110 2.00 5.07 -3.32
N ILE A 111 2.38 3.94 -3.94
CA ILE A 111 1.42 3.10 -4.69
C ILE A 111 0.26 2.64 -3.82
N ALA A 112 0.49 2.32 -2.53
CA ALA A 112 -0.59 1.94 -1.62
C ALA A 112 -1.66 3.03 -1.48
N GLN A 113 -1.25 4.30 -1.44
CA GLN A 113 -2.15 5.45 -1.26
C GLN A 113 -3.05 5.69 -2.47
N LYS A 114 -2.71 5.20 -3.67
CA LYS A 114 -3.61 5.29 -4.82
C LYS A 114 -4.63 4.16 -4.89
N CYS A 115 -4.46 3.06 -4.14
CA CYS A 115 -5.43 1.97 -4.17
C CYS A 115 -6.78 2.44 -3.64
N TYR A 116 -7.85 1.96 -4.28
CA TYR A 116 -9.21 2.40 -3.97
C TYR A 116 -9.59 2.01 -2.53
N ASN A 117 -9.97 3.00 -1.75
CA ASN A 117 -10.49 2.88 -0.41
C ASN A 117 -11.58 3.96 -0.21
N PRO A 118 -12.85 3.57 0.04
CA PRO A 118 -13.98 4.52 0.15
C PRO A 118 -13.83 5.56 1.28
N GLN A 119 -12.96 5.31 2.25
CA GLN A 119 -12.71 6.18 3.41
C GLN A 119 -11.60 7.20 3.13
N THR A 120 -10.81 7.02 2.08
CA THR A 120 -9.70 7.91 1.70
C THR A 120 -10.10 8.86 0.55
N PRO A 121 -9.25 9.80 0.13
CA PRO A 121 -9.51 10.61 -1.06
C PRO A 121 -9.72 9.81 -2.35
N THR A 122 -9.21 8.57 -2.44
CA THR A 122 -9.40 7.68 -3.61
C THR A 122 -10.85 7.22 -3.82
N ARG A 123 -11.77 7.63 -2.94
CA ARG A 123 -13.23 7.47 -3.11
C ARG A 123 -13.78 8.16 -4.36
N ASP A 124 -13.01 9.07 -4.95
CA ASP A 124 -13.29 9.77 -6.21
C ASP A 124 -13.20 8.87 -7.46
N ARG A 125 -12.68 7.64 -7.33
CA ARG A 125 -12.63 6.65 -8.41
C ARG A 125 -14.04 6.33 -8.92
N LEU A 126 -14.21 6.35 -10.25
CA LEU A 126 -15.48 5.99 -10.91
C LEU A 126 -15.88 4.54 -10.61
N LYS A 127 -17.16 4.33 -10.29
CA LYS A 127 -17.75 3.01 -9.97
C LYS A 127 -18.84 2.55 -10.93
N SER A 128 -19.39 3.49 -11.69
CA SER A 128 -20.43 3.27 -12.69
C SER A 128 -20.02 3.97 -13.98
N PRO A 129 -20.47 3.48 -15.14
CA PRO A 129 -20.44 4.26 -16.36
C PRO A 129 -21.13 5.62 -16.16
N MET A 130 -20.56 6.65 -16.77
CA MET A 130 -21.06 8.01 -16.64
C MET A 130 -21.33 8.59 -18.03
N MET A 131 -22.45 9.29 -18.20
CA MET A 131 -22.81 10.01 -19.41
C MET A 131 -23.12 11.46 -19.11
N ARG A 132 -22.73 12.37 -20.00
CA ARG A 132 -23.09 13.77 -19.88
C ARG A 132 -24.47 14.01 -20.47
N ILE A 133 -25.47 14.24 -19.61
CA ILE A 133 -26.86 14.49 -20.00
C ILE A 133 -27.22 15.90 -19.54
N TYR A 134 -27.68 16.75 -20.47
CA TYR A 134 -27.96 18.17 -20.24
C TYR A 134 -26.80 18.93 -19.54
N GLY A 135 -25.56 18.61 -19.89
CA GLY A 135 -24.37 19.28 -19.35
C GLY A 135 -23.84 18.73 -18.02
N ILE A 136 -24.56 17.81 -17.36
CA ILE A 136 -24.18 17.22 -16.07
C ILE A 136 -23.70 15.79 -16.27
N LEU A 137 -22.63 15.39 -15.57
CA LEU A 137 -22.16 14.00 -15.58
C LEU A 137 -23.07 13.16 -14.67
N GLN A 138 -23.80 12.20 -15.25
CA GLN A 138 -24.79 11.36 -14.55
C GLN A 138 -24.41 9.88 -14.67
N PRO A 139 -24.63 9.06 -13.63
CA PRO A 139 -24.49 7.61 -13.74
C PRO A 139 -25.59 7.05 -14.65
N VAL A 140 -25.23 6.07 -15.47
CA VAL A 140 -26.19 5.34 -16.30
C VAL A 140 -26.18 3.85 -15.94
N PRO A 141 -27.35 3.17 -15.93
CA PRO A 141 -27.44 1.73 -15.74
C PRO A 141 -26.67 0.94 -16.80
#